data_AF-A0A960P3L1-F1
#
_entry.id   AF-A0A960P3L1-F1
#
_cell.length_a   1.000
_cell.length_b   1.000
_cell.length_c   1.000
_cell.angle_alpha   90.00
_cell.angle_beta   90.00
_cell.angle_gamma   90.00
#
_symmetry.space_group_name_H-M   'P 1'
#
loop_
_entity.id
_entity.type
_entity.pdbx_description
1 polymer ?
#
loop_
_entity_poly.entity_id
_entity_poly.type
_entity_poly.pdbx_seq_one_letter_code
_entity_poly.pdbx_strand_id
1 'polypeptide(L)'
;TMVPVESLDAIPGAFTGSGDNVVLYSGEVGPVNITHSGTSTFKVNTFEIKTRDIATIVDETGPFDGSVELRGPAFVWIEADGDWSVTPG
;
A
#
# COMPACT_ATOMS: atom_id res chain seq x y z
N THR A 1 -17.94 -4.76 9.55
CA THR A 1 -18.42 -5.84 8.67
C THR A 1 -17.25 -6.39 7.91
N MET A 2 -17.11 -7.71 7.80
CA MET A 2 -16.07 -8.31 6.97
C MET A 2 -16.46 -8.17 5.49
N VAL A 3 -15.60 -7.55 4.70
CA VAL A 3 -15.77 -7.41 3.25
C VAL A 3 -15.10 -8.60 2.58
N PRO A 4 -15.79 -9.37 1.72
CA PRO A 4 -15.17 -10.47 1.01
C PRO A 4 -14.04 -9.99 0.09
N VAL A 5 -12.94 -10.74 0.01
CA VAL A 5 -11.76 -10.31 -0.77
C VAL A 5 -12.09 -10.21 -2.26
N GLU A 6 -13.02 -11.04 -2.74
CA GLU A 6 -13.52 -11.02 -4.11
C GLU A 6 -14.32 -9.77 -4.48
N SER A 7 -14.68 -8.95 -3.49
CA SER A 7 -15.37 -7.67 -3.71
C SER A 7 -14.43 -6.46 -3.76
N LEU A 8 -13.12 -6.67 -3.55
CA LEU A 8 -12.13 -5.62 -3.77
C LEU A 8 -11.83 -5.49 -5.27
N ASP A 9 -12.06 -4.29 -5.80
CA ASP A 9 -11.62 -3.96 -7.15
C ASP A 9 -10.08 -3.93 -7.18
N ALA A 10 -9.52 -4.62 -8.16
CA ALA A 10 -8.09 -4.63 -8.41
C ALA A 10 -7.63 -3.30 -9.01
N ILE A 11 -6.64 -2.65 -8.39
CA ILE A 11 -6.12 -1.35 -8.83
C ILE A 11 -4.78 -1.55 -9.56
N PRO A 12 -4.68 -1.23 -10.87
CA PRO A 12 -3.46 -1.47 -11.64
C PRO A 12 -2.41 -0.36 -11.51
N GLY A 13 -2.77 0.79 -10.93
CA GLY A 13 -1.95 2.00 -10.94
C GLY A 13 -2.03 2.75 -9.62
N ALA A 14 -2.17 4.07 -9.69
CA ALA A 14 -2.21 4.92 -8.51
C ALA A 14 -3.45 4.69 -7.64
N PHE A 15 -3.27 4.82 -6.33
CA PHE A 15 -4.35 4.79 -5.35
C PHE A 15 -4.03 5.70 -4.16
N THR A 16 -5.08 6.15 -3.48
CA THR A 16 -5.00 7.09 -2.35
C THR A 16 -5.95 6.64 -1.26
N GLY A 17 -5.71 7.09 -0.03
CA GLY A 17 -6.62 6.86 1.08
C GLY A 17 -6.24 7.67 2.31
N SER A 18 -6.90 7.34 3.42
CA SER A 18 -6.70 7.98 4.71
C SER A 18 -6.95 6.94 5.80
N GLY A 19 -6.11 6.93 6.83
CA GLY A 19 -6.16 5.92 7.87
C GLY A 19 -5.81 4.51 7.36
N ASP A 20 -6.18 3.50 8.16
CA ASP A 20 -5.98 2.09 7.82
C ASP A 20 -6.75 1.67 6.57
N ASN A 21 -6.10 0.91 5.69
CA ASN A 21 -6.76 0.39 4.49
C ASN A 21 -6.10 -0.90 3.98
N VAL A 22 -6.85 -1.66 3.18
CA VAL A 22 -6.34 -2.80 2.43
C VAL A 22 -6.77 -2.66 0.97
N VAL A 23 -5.81 -2.72 0.06
CA VAL A 23 -6.02 -2.57 -1.38
C VAL A 23 -5.51 -3.82 -2.10
N LEU A 24 -6.24 -4.28 -3.12
CA LEU A 24 -5.74 -5.26 -4.06
C LEU A 24 -5.02 -4.52 -5.20
N TYR A 25 -3.68 -4.50 -5.16
CA TYR A 25 -2.87 -3.94 -6.23
C TYR A 25 -2.62 -4.99 -7.31
N SER A 26 -2.85 -4.63 -8.58
CA SER A 26 -2.67 -5.52 -9.73
C SER A 26 -1.62 -5.05 -10.74
N GLY A 27 -0.88 -3.97 -10.44
CA GLY A 27 0.20 -3.52 -11.29
C GLY A 27 1.41 -4.46 -11.25
N GLU A 28 2.35 -4.24 -12.16
CA GLU A 28 3.61 -5.00 -12.22
C GLU A 28 4.60 -4.54 -11.15
N VAL A 29 5.72 -5.26 -11.05
CA VAL A 29 6.84 -4.84 -10.20
C VAL A 29 7.45 -3.53 -10.70
N GLY A 30 7.66 -2.58 -9.80
CA GLY A 30 8.32 -1.33 -10.15
C GLY A 30 8.42 -0.35 -8.98
N PRO A 31 9.15 0.76 -9.17
CA PRO A 31 9.18 1.84 -8.20
C PRO A 31 7.81 2.52 -8.11
N VAL A 32 7.40 2.87 -6.90
CA VAL A 32 6.25 3.71 -6.60
C VAL A 32 6.67 4.82 -5.65
N ASN A 33 6.13 6.01 -5.87
CA ASN A 33 6.22 7.10 -4.92
C ASN A 33 5.07 6.97 -3.91
N ILE A 34 5.42 6.96 -2.63
CA ILE A 34 4.47 6.87 -1.52
C ILE A 34 4.59 8.13 -0.68
N THR A 35 3.44 8.70 -0.30
CA THR A 35 3.37 9.81 0.64
C THR A 35 2.47 9.50 1.82
N HIS A 36 2.73 10.15 2.96
CA HIS A 36 1.87 10.16 4.13
C HIS A 36 1.93 11.53 4.81
N SER A 37 0.78 12.08 5.21
CA SER A 37 0.67 13.39 5.85
C SER A 37 0.43 13.33 7.37
N GLY A 38 0.26 12.14 7.93
CA GLY A 38 0.01 11.93 9.35
C GLY A 38 1.23 12.16 10.24
N THR A 39 1.04 11.98 11.54
CA THR A 39 2.04 12.30 12.57
C THR A 39 2.47 11.10 13.40
N SER A 40 1.83 9.95 13.19
CA SER A 40 2.04 8.71 13.93
C SER A 40 2.49 7.59 12.98
N THR A 41 2.25 6.34 13.37
CA THR A 41 2.61 5.15 12.59
C THR A 41 2.20 5.27 11.13
N PHE A 42 3.14 5.02 10.23
CA PHE A 42 2.91 4.75 8.83
C PHE A 42 3.60 3.46 8.42
N LYS A 43 2.80 2.40 8.22
CA LYS A 43 3.30 1.09 7.78
C LYS A 43 2.61 0.68 6.51
N VAL A 44 3.40 0.20 5.56
CA VAL A 44 2.92 -0.39 4.31
C VAL A 44 3.48 -1.79 4.21
N ASN A 45 2.58 -2.77 4.34
CA ASN A 45 2.86 -4.19 4.24
C ASN A 45 2.29 -4.75 2.94
N THR A 46 2.96 -5.73 2.36
CA THR A 46 2.52 -6.40 1.13
C THR A 46 2.45 -7.91 1.35
N PHE A 47 1.40 -8.54 0.82
CA PHE A 47 1.33 -9.97 0.57
C PHE A 47 1.27 -10.19 -0.94
N GLU A 48 2.37 -10.66 -1.55
CA GLU A 48 2.41 -10.94 -2.98
C GLU A 48 1.68 -12.25 -3.30
N ILE A 49 0.69 -12.22 -4.20
CA ILE A 49 -0.23 -13.34 -4.42
C ILE A 49 0.48 -14.53 -5.08
N LYS A 50 1.45 -14.27 -5.97
CA LYS A 50 2.14 -15.30 -6.75
C LYS A 50 3.17 -16.07 -5.92
N THR A 51 4.01 -15.35 -5.21
CA THR A 51 5.12 -15.90 -4.40
C THR A 51 4.68 -16.27 -3.00
N ARG A 52 3.60 -15.65 -2.49
CA ARG A 52 3.14 -15.68 -1.09
C ARG A 52 4.11 -15.01 -0.13
N ASP A 53 4.99 -14.16 -0.65
CA ASP A 53 5.94 -13.41 0.15
C ASP A 53 5.23 -12.29 0.92
N ILE A 54 5.67 -12.09 2.16
CA ILE A 54 5.26 -10.98 3.01
C ILE A 54 6.44 -10.04 3.17
N ALA A 55 6.21 -8.75 2.97
CA ALA A 55 7.22 -7.72 3.18
C ALA A 55 6.61 -6.48 3.82
N THR A 56 7.41 -5.78 4.62
CA THR A 56 7.14 -4.40 5.04
C THR A 56 8.00 -3.50 4.17
N ILE A 57 7.37 -2.70 3.32
CA ILE A 57 8.06 -1.82 2.38
C ILE A 57 8.20 -0.38 2.89
N VAL A 58 7.40 -0.01 3.90
CA VAL A 58 7.53 1.24 4.68
C VAL A 58 7.23 0.93 6.15
N ASP A 59 8.08 1.41 7.06
CA ASP A 59 7.88 1.41 8.52
C ASP A 59 8.44 2.70 9.10
N GLU A 60 7.59 3.71 9.23
CA GLU A 60 7.99 5.06 9.61
C GLU A 60 7.04 5.64 10.67
N THR A 61 7.48 6.71 11.33
CA THR A 61 6.65 7.51 12.24
C THR A 61 6.59 8.95 11.75
N GLY A 62 5.37 9.40 11.42
CA GLY A 62 5.10 10.75 10.96
C GLY A 62 4.98 10.85 9.44
N PRO A 63 5.26 12.05 8.88
CA PRO A 63 5.17 12.28 7.45
C PRO A 63 6.16 11.42 6.68
N PHE A 64 5.74 10.95 5.51
CA PHE A 64 6.58 10.17 4.60
C PHE A 64 6.47 10.72 3.18
N ASP A 65 7.58 10.73 2.46
CA ASP A 65 7.66 11.02 1.03
C ASP A 65 8.88 10.27 0.49
N GLY A 66 8.66 9.18 -0.25
CA GLY A 66 9.73 8.30 -0.67
C GLY A 66 9.35 7.37 -1.81
N SER A 67 10.37 6.88 -2.51
CA SER A 67 10.23 5.88 -3.57
C SER A 67 10.60 4.50 -3.04
N VAL A 68 9.71 3.53 -3.20
CA VAL A 68 9.93 2.13 -2.80
C VAL A 68 9.55 1.18 -3.94
N GLU A 69 10.09 -0.03 -3.94
CA GLU A 69 9.65 -1.06 -4.90
C GLU A 69 8.35 -1.70 -4.42
N LEU A 70 7.34 -1.74 -5.28
CA LEU A 70 6.09 -2.48 -5.05
C LEU A 70 5.98 -3.62 -6.05
N ARG A 71 5.75 -4.83 -5.55
CA ARG A 71 5.60 -6.05 -6.35
C ARG A 71 4.15 -6.49 -6.38
N GLY A 72 3.52 -6.43 -7.55
CA GLY A 72 2.15 -6.91 -7.74
C GLY A 72 2.06 -8.21 -8.57
N PRO A 73 0.90 -8.88 -8.57
CA PRO A 73 -0.30 -8.53 -7.82
C PRO A 73 -0.18 -8.87 -6.33
N ALA A 74 -0.63 -7.97 -5.46
CA ALA A 74 -0.46 -8.08 -4.02
C ALA A 74 -1.62 -7.45 -3.25
N PHE A 75 -1.89 -7.96 -2.04
CA PHE A 75 -2.61 -7.19 -1.05
C PHE A 75 -1.64 -6.19 -0.42
N VAL A 76 -2.01 -4.92 -0.43
CA VAL A 76 -1.29 -3.84 0.24
C VAL A 76 -2.09 -3.47 1.48
N TRP A 77 -1.53 -3.72 2.65
CA TRP A 77 -2.10 -3.39 3.95
C TRP A 77 -1.38 -2.17 4.51
N ILE A 78 -2.15 -1.10 4.73
CA ILE A 78 -1.66 0.19 5.19
C ILE A 78 -2.20 0.43 6.59
N GLU A 79 -1.31 0.79 7.51
CA GLU A 79 -1.63 1.33 8.84
C GLU A 79 -1.20 2.80 8.85
N ALA A 80 -2.12 3.72 9.12
CA ALA A 80 -1.86 5.15 9.01
C ALA A 80 -2.79 5.98 9.93
N ASP A 81 -2.34 7.17 10.33
CA ASP A 81 -3.18 8.15 11.04
C ASP A 81 -3.59 9.35 10.16
N GLY A 82 -3.07 9.45 8.94
CA GLY A 82 -3.33 10.54 8.00
C GLY A 82 -3.59 10.09 6.57
N ASP A 83 -3.60 11.07 5.66
CA ASP A 83 -3.79 10.84 4.24
C ASP A 83 -2.50 10.27 3.62
N TRP A 84 -2.66 9.39 2.65
CA TRP A 84 -1.54 8.79 1.94
C TRP A 84 -1.86 8.59 0.46
N SER A 85 -0.81 8.51 -0.35
CA SER A 85 -0.91 8.20 -1.78
C SER A 85 0.17 7.22 -2.21
N VAL A 86 -0.14 6.41 -3.21
CA VAL A 86 0.81 5.54 -3.91
C VAL A 86 0.65 5.81 -5.41
N THR A 87 1.73 6.19 -6.07
CA THR A 87 1.74 6.53 -7.50
C THR A 87 2.90 5.81 -8.19
N PRO A 88 2.73 5.31 -9.43
CA PRO A 88 3.85 4.78 -10.22
C PRO A 88 4.99 5.82 -10.34
N GLY A 89 6.23 5.35 -10.23
CA GLY A 89 7.44 6.16 -10.44
C GLY A 89 7.73 6.48 -11.90
#